data_AF-A0A955U027-F1
#
_entry.id   AF-A0A955U027-F1
#
_cell.length_a   1.000
_cell.length_b   1.000
_cell.length_c   1.000
_cell.angle_alpha   90.00
_cell.angle_beta   90.00
_cell.angle_gamma   90.00
#
_symmetry.space_group_name_H-M   'P 1'
#
loop_
_entity.id
_entity.type
_entity.pdbx_description
1 polymer ?
#
loop_
_entity_poly.entity_id
_entity_poly.type
_entity_poly.pdbx_seq_one_letter_code
_entity_poly.pdbx_strand_id
1 'polypeptide(L)'
;MSEEENNQDPAQATGEEGEEKDQNARSEDPLADLSELEKIKAELQAEKEKAAQELAEGEEEEEDLREVDYLQKLILLCVQFDHHIGMFLMPSYIDCGLKYNHKLADAYMKHLATIQGFLRLLEKVDGVTREAVTKDCIIRLRNVLQEVNKNMVKPLYKEVGLMKKKPKMENLDNFKNSWNERLNEFQQACDFEYQNLDVKGFAVN
;
A
#
# COMPACT_ATOMS: atom_id res chain seq x y z
N MET A 1 26.53 42.21 16.10
CA MET A 1 27.78 41.43 16.08
C MET A 1 27.44 40.08 15.47
N SER A 2 28.21 39.47 14.55
CA SER A 2 29.02 39.99 13.44
C SER A 2 29.64 38.79 12.73
N GLU A 3 29.31 38.57 11.46
CA GLU A 3 30.00 37.68 10.49
C GLU A 3 30.01 38.51 9.18
N GLU A 4 31.19 38.80 8.60
CA GLU A 4 31.82 38.09 7.45
C GLU A 4 30.94 38.18 6.17
N GLU A 5 31.46 38.53 4.99
CA GLU A 5 32.69 38.07 4.34
C GLU A 5 33.22 39.10 3.29
N ASN A 6 34.37 38.83 2.65
CA ASN A 6 35.02 39.72 1.67
C ASN A 6 35.65 38.95 0.49
N ASN A 7 35.33 39.31 -0.77
CA ASN A 7 36.35 39.40 -1.84
C ASN A 7 35.89 40.15 -3.11
N GLN A 8 36.85 40.54 -3.96
CA GLN A 8 36.67 41.48 -5.09
C GLN A 8 36.90 40.88 -6.51
N ASP A 9 36.27 41.54 -7.48
CA ASP A 9 36.41 41.59 -8.96
C ASP A 9 37.84 41.83 -9.54
N PRO A 10 38.05 42.03 -10.88
CA PRO A 10 37.54 41.35 -12.11
C PRO A 10 38.67 41.14 -13.19
N ALA A 11 38.34 40.69 -14.43
CA ALA A 11 39.26 40.80 -15.59
C ALA A 11 38.60 40.85 -17.00
N GLN A 12 39.25 41.55 -17.95
CA GLN A 12 38.90 41.85 -19.36
C GLN A 12 40.19 42.18 -20.16
N ALA A 13 40.31 42.16 -21.51
CA ALA A 13 39.49 41.69 -22.65
C ALA A 13 40.41 41.55 -23.93
N THR A 14 39.83 41.46 -25.14
CA THR A 14 40.36 41.77 -26.53
C THR A 14 41.88 42.04 -26.68
N GLY A 15 42.65 41.40 -27.58
CA GLY A 15 42.33 40.52 -28.72
C GLY A 15 43.63 40.01 -29.41
N GLU A 16 43.73 39.71 -30.72
CA GLU A 16 42.77 39.56 -31.85
C GLU A 16 43.51 38.87 -33.05
N GLU A 17 42.82 38.52 -34.16
CA GLU A 17 43.24 38.02 -35.51
C GLU A 17 44.61 37.29 -35.76
N GLY A 18 44.58 36.11 -36.43
CA GLY A 18 45.79 35.51 -37.02
C GLY A 18 45.74 34.04 -37.49
N GLU A 19 45.28 33.82 -38.73
CA GLU A 19 45.59 32.72 -39.67
C GLU A 19 45.44 31.21 -39.33
N GLU A 20 45.10 30.50 -40.40
CA GLU A 20 44.82 29.08 -40.58
C GLU A 20 45.91 28.10 -40.06
N LYS A 21 45.46 26.99 -39.46
CA LYS A 21 45.71 25.68 -40.10
C LYS A 21 44.74 24.58 -39.71
N ASP A 22 43.95 24.21 -40.70
CA ASP A 22 43.18 22.98 -40.81
C ASP A 22 44.03 21.73 -40.54
N GLN A 23 43.59 20.92 -39.57
CA GLN A 23 43.82 19.47 -39.53
C GLN A 23 42.55 18.77 -39.07
N ASN A 24 41.48 18.93 -39.84
CA ASN A 24 40.33 18.05 -39.80
C ASN A 24 40.79 16.64 -40.20
N ALA A 25 41.13 15.80 -39.22
CA ALA A 25 41.52 14.41 -39.40
C ALA A 25 40.31 13.54 -39.76
N ARG A 26 39.68 13.87 -40.90
CA ARG A 26 38.62 13.10 -41.54
C ARG A 26 39.29 12.07 -42.44
N SER A 27 39.11 10.79 -42.12
CA SER A 27 39.58 9.68 -42.94
C SER A 27 39.07 9.81 -44.36
N GLU A 28 39.98 9.86 -45.35
CA GLU A 28 39.65 10.04 -46.77
C GLU A 28 39.13 8.76 -47.44
N ASP A 29 38.25 8.00 -46.77
CA ASP A 29 37.53 6.87 -47.38
C ASP A 29 36.02 6.90 -47.08
N PRO A 30 35.21 7.49 -47.98
CA PRO A 30 33.76 7.49 -47.85
C PRO A 30 33.12 6.09 -47.84
N LEU A 31 33.82 5.05 -48.32
CA LEU A 31 33.33 3.66 -48.27
C LEU A 31 33.55 3.04 -46.89
N ALA A 32 34.57 3.49 -46.15
CA ALA A 32 34.77 3.11 -44.76
C ALA A 32 33.63 3.65 -43.88
N ASP A 33 33.33 4.96 -43.99
CA ASP A 33 32.19 5.62 -43.31
C ASP A 33 30.86 4.90 -43.60
N LEU A 34 30.62 4.50 -44.86
CA LEU A 34 29.45 3.71 -45.24
C LEU A 34 29.42 2.33 -44.56
N SER A 35 30.56 1.63 -44.50
CA SER A 35 30.64 0.30 -43.86
C SER A 35 30.47 0.36 -42.33
N GLU A 36 30.85 1.46 -41.69
CA GLU A 36 30.62 1.69 -40.26
C GLU A 36 29.15 2.05 -39.98
N LEU A 37 28.54 2.89 -40.83
CA LEU A 37 27.10 3.16 -40.78
C LEU A 37 26.24 1.90 -40.98
N GLU A 38 26.66 0.98 -41.85
CA GLU A 38 25.98 -0.32 -42.03
C GLU A 38 26.08 -1.22 -40.79
N LYS A 39 27.24 -1.26 -40.12
CA LYS A 39 27.41 -1.98 -38.84
C LYS A 39 26.55 -1.38 -37.73
N ILE A 40 26.62 -0.07 -37.53
CA ILE A 40 25.82 0.66 -36.51
C ILE A 40 24.33 0.43 -36.75
N LYS A 41 23.87 0.41 -38.01
CA LYS A 41 22.48 0.12 -38.37
C LYS A 41 22.09 -1.33 -38.08
N ALA A 42 22.98 -2.30 -38.31
CA ALA A 42 22.74 -3.71 -37.98
C ALA A 42 22.68 -3.94 -36.46
N GLU A 43 23.57 -3.30 -35.70
CA GLU A 43 23.58 -3.33 -34.23
C GLU A 43 22.30 -2.71 -33.65
N LEU A 44 21.89 -1.52 -34.12
CA LEU A 44 20.62 -0.89 -33.74
C LEU A 44 19.38 -1.71 -34.13
N GLN A 45 19.44 -2.49 -35.21
CA GLN A 45 18.34 -3.37 -35.61
C GLN A 45 18.29 -4.60 -34.68
N ALA A 46 19.43 -5.18 -34.34
CA ALA A 46 19.53 -6.29 -33.38
C ALA A 46 19.11 -5.88 -31.96
N GLU A 47 19.46 -4.67 -31.50
CA GLU A 47 18.98 -4.13 -30.23
C GLU A 47 17.45 -3.91 -30.24
N LYS A 48 16.88 -3.42 -31.34
CA LYS A 48 15.42 -3.28 -31.49
C LYS A 48 14.70 -4.61 -31.51
N GLU A 49 15.24 -5.61 -32.20
CA GLU A 49 14.67 -6.96 -32.25
C GLU A 49 14.77 -7.64 -30.88
N LYS A 50 15.90 -7.49 -30.17
CA LYS A 50 16.06 -7.96 -28.79
C LYS A 50 15.11 -7.25 -27.81
N ALA A 51 14.98 -5.93 -27.90
CA ALA A 51 14.05 -5.17 -27.06
C ALA A 51 12.58 -5.52 -27.37
N ALA A 52 12.24 -5.82 -28.63
CA ALA A 52 10.91 -6.29 -29.01
C ALA A 52 10.64 -7.73 -28.52
N GLN A 53 11.66 -8.61 -28.49
CA GLN A 53 11.55 -9.93 -27.86
C GLN A 53 11.40 -9.83 -26.34
N GLU A 54 12.22 -9.02 -25.66
CA GLU A 54 12.09 -8.79 -24.21
C GLU A 54 10.75 -8.16 -23.84
N LEU A 55 10.17 -7.33 -24.71
CA LEU A 55 8.82 -6.78 -24.53
C LEU A 55 7.73 -7.87 -24.72
N ALA A 56 7.85 -8.71 -25.75
CA ALA A 56 6.89 -9.78 -26.04
C ALA A 56 6.94 -10.91 -25.01
N GLU A 57 8.13 -11.31 -24.55
CA GLU A 57 8.32 -12.28 -23.46
C GLU A 57 7.78 -11.73 -22.12
N GLY A 58 7.75 -10.39 -21.94
CA GLY A 58 7.10 -9.72 -20.82
C GLY A 58 5.59 -9.54 -20.93
N GLU A 59 4.97 -9.84 -22.08
CA GLU A 59 3.52 -9.75 -22.32
C GLU A 59 2.78 -11.10 -22.17
N GLU A 60 3.50 -12.24 -22.06
CA GLU A 60 2.88 -13.59 -22.01
C GLU A 60 2.60 -14.13 -20.59
N GLU A 61 3.10 -13.52 -19.51
CA GLU A 61 2.56 -13.78 -18.17
C GLU A 61 1.24 -13.01 -18.01
N GLU A 62 0.10 -13.71 -18.21
CA GLU A 62 -1.18 -13.26 -17.66
C GLU A 62 -1.00 -13.06 -16.14
N GLU A 63 -0.76 -11.81 -15.71
CA GLU A 63 -0.61 -11.49 -14.28
C GLU A 63 -1.78 -12.10 -13.52
N ASP A 64 -1.47 -12.89 -12.47
CA ASP A 64 -2.49 -13.61 -11.72
C ASP A 64 -3.35 -12.64 -10.89
N LEU A 65 -4.39 -12.09 -11.54
CA LEU A 65 -5.28 -11.07 -10.99
C LEU A 65 -5.97 -11.51 -9.69
N ARG A 66 -5.96 -12.81 -9.36
CA ARG A 66 -6.48 -13.35 -8.10
C ARG A 66 -5.82 -12.71 -6.88
N GLU A 67 -4.51 -12.43 -6.93
CA GLU A 67 -3.82 -11.75 -5.83
C GLU A 67 -4.27 -10.29 -5.67
N VAL A 68 -4.54 -9.60 -6.78
CA VAL A 68 -5.02 -8.21 -6.78
C VAL A 68 -6.45 -8.14 -6.25
N ASP A 69 -7.34 -9.02 -6.71
CA ASP A 69 -8.70 -9.17 -6.17
C ASP A 69 -8.68 -9.49 -4.67
N TYR A 70 -7.74 -10.33 -4.24
CA TYR A 70 -7.55 -10.67 -2.83
C TYR A 70 -7.11 -9.46 -1.99
N LEU A 71 -6.11 -8.69 -2.45
CA LEU A 71 -5.67 -7.46 -1.80
C LEU A 71 -6.82 -6.44 -1.70
N GLN A 72 -7.60 -6.25 -2.77
CA GLN A 72 -8.78 -5.37 -2.75
C GLN A 72 -9.81 -5.82 -1.72
N LYS A 73 -10.07 -7.13 -1.59
CA LYS A 73 -10.94 -7.69 -0.55
C LYS A 73 -10.43 -7.39 0.86
N LEU A 74 -9.13 -7.52 1.13
CA LEU A 74 -8.53 -7.16 2.42
C LEU A 74 -8.60 -5.65 2.71
N ILE A 75 -8.37 -4.80 1.71
CA ILE A 75 -8.50 -3.34 1.81
C ILE A 75 -9.93 -2.96 2.18
N LEU A 76 -10.93 -3.58 1.53
CA LEU A 76 -12.35 -3.38 1.82
C LEU A 76 -12.69 -3.80 3.26
N LEU A 77 -12.23 -4.97 3.70
CA LEU A 77 -12.44 -5.44 5.08
C LEU A 77 -11.84 -4.47 6.11
N CYS A 78 -10.63 -3.94 5.89
CA CYS A 78 -10.04 -2.91 6.77
C CYS A 78 -10.94 -1.67 6.91
N VAL A 79 -11.46 -1.15 5.79
CA VAL A 79 -12.40 0.00 5.79
C VAL A 79 -13.68 -0.32 6.54
N GLN A 80 -14.22 -1.52 6.33
CA GLN A 80 -15.44 -1.94 7.00
C GLN A 80 -15.22 -2.02 8.51
N PHE A 81 -14.17 -2.67 9.01
CA PHE A 81 -13.90 -2.73 10.45
C PHE A 81 -13.71 -1.34 11.08
N ASP A 82 -13.01 -0.42 10.40
CA ASP A 82 -12.86 0.98 10.85
C ASP A 82 -14.23 1.67 10.98
N HIS A 83 -15.07 1.56 9.95
CA HIS A 83 -16.44 2.08 9.95
C HIS A 83 -17.31 1.50 11.07
N HIS A 84 -17.18 0.21 11.41
CA HIS A 84 -17.97 -0.41 12.47
C HIS A 84 -17.59 0.11 13.87
N ILE A 85 -16.29 0.34 14.10
CA ILE A 85 -15.77 0.95 15.34
C ILE A 85 -16.22 2.41 15.43
N GLY A 86 -16.08 3.18 14.36
CA GLY A 86 -16.45 4.59 14.33
C GLY A 86 -17.96 4.84 14.42
N MET A 87 -18.77 4.16 13.60
CA MET A 87 -20.19 4.50 13.40
C MET A 87 -21.16 3.72 14.29
N PHE A 88 -20.89 2.45 14.64
CA PHE A 88 -21.85 1.63 15.39
C PHE A 88 -21.43 1.39 16.85
N LEU A 89 -20.14 1.16 17.11
CA LEU A 89 -19.67 0.86 18.47
C LEU A 89 -19.81 2.08 19.40
N MET A 90 -19.44 3.27 18.96
CA MET A 90 -19.58 4.49 19.77
C MET A 90 -21.05 4.81 20.13
N PRO A 91 -22.02 4.86 19.19
CA PRO A 91 -23.43 5.04 19.55
C PRO A 91 -23.97 3.92 20.45
N SER A 92 -23.55 2.67 20.25
CA SER A 92 -23.93 1.58 21.15
C SER A 92 -23.52 1.84 22.59
N TYR A 93 -22.31 2.36 22.84
CA TYR A 93 -21.89 2.78 24.18
C TYR A 93 -22.79 3.91 24.74
N ILE A 94 -23.14 4.90 23.92
CA ILE A 94 -23.97 6.05 24.31
C ILE A 94 -25.41 5.62 24.65
N ASP A 95 -26.03 4.78 23.82
CA ASP A 95 -27.38 4.23 24.05
C ASP A 95 -27.45 3.35 25.30
N CYS A 96 -26.32 2.75 25.68
CA CYS A 96 -26.14 1.98 26.91
C CYS A 96 -25.82 2.85 28.14
N GLY A 97 -25.61 4.16 27.98
CA GLY A 97 -25.17 5.06 29.07
C GLY A 97 -23.73 4.78 29.55
N LEU A 98 -22.90 4.13 28.73
CA LEU A 98 -21.55 3.71 29.04
C LEU A 98 -20.51 4.69 28.48
N LYS A 99 -19.36 4.79 29.16
CA LYS A 99 -18.27 5.67 28.72
C LYS A 99 -17.45 5.04 27.59
N TYR A 100 -17.51 5.62 26.40
CA TYR A 100 -16.66 5.25 25.28
C TYR A 100 -15.21 5.73 25.47
N ASN A 101 -14.23 4.91 25.09
CA ASN A 101 -12.81 5.27 25.17
C ASN A 101 -12.29 5.75 23.81
N HIS A 102 -12.59 7.01 23.47
CA HIS A 102 -12.18 7.65 22.22
C HIS A 102 -10.69 7.49 21.90
N LYS A 103 -9.81 7.76 22.87
CA LYS A 103 -8.35 7.67 22.65
C LYS A 103 -7.89 6.26 22.23
N LEU A 104 -8.55 5.23 22.73
CA LEU A 104 -8.24 3.84 22.40
C LEU A 104 -8.86 3.46 21.04
N ALA A 105 -10.09 3.91 20.77
CA ALA A 105 -10.72 3.76 19.47
C ALA A 105 -9.90 4.40 18.34
N ASP A 106 -9.53 5.68 18.51
CA ASP A 106 -8.73 6.45 17.56
C ASP A 106 -7.38 5.79 17.27
N ALA A 107 -6.78 5.10 18.26
CA ALA A 107 -5.56 4.34 18.08
C ALA A 107 -5.79 3.12 17.18
N TYR A 108 -6.84 2.32 17.43
CA TYR A 108 -7.17 1.16 16.59
C TYR A 108 -7.59 1.57 15.17
N MET A 109 -8.37 2.64 15.01
CA MET A 109 -8.75 3.21 13.71
C MET A 109 -7.50 3.64 12.91
N LYS A 110 -6.53 4.31 13.56
CA LYS A 110 -5.23 4.62 12.93
C LYS A 110 -4.45 3.37 12.52
N HIS A 111 -4.47 2.30 13.33
CA HIS A 111 -3.84 1.04 12.94
C HIS A 111 -4.52 0.40 11.72
N LEU A 112 -5.85 0.40 11.65
CA LEU A 112 -6.60 -0.09 10.48
C LEU A 112 -6.29 0.73 9.22
N ALA A 113 -6.32 2.05 9.31
CA ALA A 113 -5.92 2.95 8.21
C ALA A 113 -4.47 2.74 7.77
N THR A 114 -3.56 2.43 8.69
CA THR A 114 -2.15 2.11 8.37
C THR A 114 -2.04 0.79 7.60
N ILE A 115 -2.73 -0.27 8.04
CA ILE A 115 -2.74 -1.58 7.37
C ILE A 115 -3.36 -1.44 5.96
N GLN A 116 -4.48 -0.74 5.85
CA GLN A 116 -5.12 -0.40 4.59
C GLN A 116 -4.20 0.38 3.64
N GLY A 117 -3.36 1.27 4.19
CA GLY A 117 -2.33 1.99 3.44
C GLY A 117 -1.25 1.05 2.88
N PHE A 118 -0.74 0.12 3.70
CA PHE A 118 0.25 -0.87 3.24
C PHE A 118 -0.32 -1.79 2.16
N LEU A 119 -1.53 -2.33 2.35
CA LEU A 119 -2.16 -3.22 1.37
C LEU A 119 -2.31 -2.58 -0.02
N ARG A 120 -2.62 -1.26 -0.10
CA ARG A 120 -2.65 -0.50 -1.36
C ARG A 120 -1.28 -0.30 -2.01
N LEU A 121 -0.20 -0.26 -1.23
CA LEU A 121 1.14 -0.17 -1.80
C LEU A 121 1.57 -1.49 -2.44
N LEU A 122 1.07 -2.63 -1.94
CA LEU A 122 1.37 -3.96 -2.46
C LEU A 122 0.80 -4.24 -3.86
N GLU A 123 -0.21 -3.50 -4.29
CA GLU A 123 -0.74 -3.50 -5.66
C GLU A 123 0.33 -3.13 -6.72
N LYS A 124 1.50 -2.63 -6.31
CA LYS A 124 2.59 -2.13 -7.18
C LYS A 124 3.95 -2.78 -6.91
N VAL A 125 3.96 -3.89 -6.18
CA VAL A 125 5.17 -4.60 -5.71
C VAL A 125 5.23 -5.99 -6.33
N ASP A 126 6.43 -6.53 -6.51
CA ASP A 126 6.68 -7.90 -6.99
C ASP A 126 6.02 -8.97 -6.11
N GLY A 127 5.63 -10.10 -6.73
CA GLY A 127 4.84 -11.16 -6.07
C GLY A 127 5.49 -11.76 -4.81
N VAL A 128 6.80 -11.96 -4.79
CA VAL A 128 7.51 -12.55 -3.64
C VAL A 128 7.46 -11.64 -2.43
N THR A 129 7.72 -10.34 -2.63
CA THR A 129 7.61 -9.33 -1.56
C THR A 129 6.15 -9.12 -1.15
N ARG A 130 5.21 -9.15 -2.12
CA ARG A 130 3.77 -9.03 -1.92
C ARG A 130 3.22 -10.10 -0.99
N GLU A 131 3.52 -11.38 -1.21
CA GLU A 131 3.02 -12.50 -0.37
C GLU A 131 3.45 -12.34 1.10
N ALA A 132 4.74 -12.04 1.34
CA ALA A 132 5.30 -11.92 2.68
C ALA A 132 4.71 -10.74 3.47
N VAL A 133 4.56 -9.57 2.83
CA VAL A 133 3.98 -8.38 3.50
C VAL A 133 2.46 -8.51 3.66
N THR A 134 1.78 -9.22 2.76
CA THR A 134 0.35 -9.54 2.90
C THR A 134 0.10 -10.38 4.15
N LYS A 135 0.90 -11.44 4.39
CA LYS A 135 0.86 -12.24 5.64
C LYS A 135 0.98 -11.37 6.89
N ASP A 136 1.94 -10.45 6.93
CA ASP A 136 2.13 -9.55 8.07
C ASP A 136 0.95 -8.57 8.25
N CYS A 137 0.41 -8.01 7.16
CA CYS A 137 -0.78 -7.16 7.19
C CYS A 137 -2.00 -7.89 7.76
N ILE A 138 -2.24 -9.14 7.37
CA ILE A 138 -3.33 -9.97 7.86
C ILE A 138 -3.16 -10.27 9.37
N ILE A 139 -1.95 -10.63 9.81
CA ILE A 139 -1.65 -10.87 11.23
C ILE A 139 -1.85 -9.59 12.06
N ARG A 140 -1.42 -8.42 11.55
CA ARG A 140 -1.66 -7.12 12.19
C ARG A 140 -3.15 -6.81 12.30
N LEU A 141 -3.92 -7.00 11.23
CA LEU A 141 -5.37 -6.80 11.23
C LEU A 141 -6.03 -7.67 12.32
N ARG A 142 -5.72 -8.97 12.33
CA ARG A 142 -6.22 -9.91 13.34
C ARG A 142 -5.90 -9.47 14.78
N ASN A 143 -4.68 -9.00 15.03
CA ASN A 143 -4.27 -8.53 16.36
C ASN A 143 -5.00 -7.24 16.77
N VAL A 144 -5.24 -6.31 15.85
CA VAL A 144 -6.06 -5.10 16.12
C VAL A 144 -7.50 -5.49 16.43
N LEU A 145 -8.11 -6.39 15.66
CA LEU A 145 -9.47 -6.88 15.91
C LEU A 145 -9.59 -7.61 17.25
N GLN A 146 -8.57 -8.38 17.65
CA GLN A 146 -8.50 -9.02 18.95
C GLN A 146 -8.51 -8.01 20.09
N GLU A 147 -7.71 -6.95 20.01
CA GLU A 147 -7.63 -5.94 21.06
C GLU A 147 -8.88 -5.03 21.09
N VAL A 148 -9.48 -4.69 19.94
CA VAL A 148 -10.82 -4.08 19.87
C VAL A 148 -11.87 -4.97 20.55
N ASN A 149 -11.88 -6.27 20.23
CA ASN A 149 -12.83 -7.22 20.80
C ASN A 149 -12.68 -7.33 22.32
N LYS A 150 -11.44 -7.46 22.80
CA LYS A 150 -11.09 -7.62 24.22
C LYS A 150 -11.36 -6.37 25.05
N ASN A 151 -10.98 -5.19 24.56
CA ASN A 151 -10.96 -3.96 25.35
C ASN A 151 -12.18 -3.05 25.13
N MET A 152 -12.97 -3.27 24.07
CA MET A 152 -14.13 -2.43 23.75
C MET A 152 -15.42 -3.25 23.55
N VAL A 153 -15.40 -4.30 22.75
CA VAL A 153 -16.62 -5.09 22.46
C VAL A 153 -17.05 -5.92 23.68
N LYS A 154 -16.18 -6.78 24.21
CA LYS A 154 -16.50 -7.64 25.37
C LYS A 154 -16.95 -6.84 26.61
N PRO A 155 -16.35 -5.70 26.99
CA PRO A 155 -16.86 -4.85 28.07
C PRO A 155 -18.28 -4.31 27.81
N LEU A 156 -18.58 -3.81 26.60
CA LEU A 156 -19.91 -3.34 26.24
C LEU A 156 -20.98 -4.43 26.44
N TYR A 157 -20.76 -5.60 25.84
CA TYR A 157 -21.73 -6.70 25.92
C TYR A 157 -21.85 -7.30 27.33
N LYS A 158 -20.77 -7.29 28.12
CA LYS A 158 -20.81 -7.67 29.53
C LYS A 158 -21.72 -6.74 30.34
N GLU A 159 -21.53 -5.42 30.23
CA GLU A 159 -22.35 -4.45 30.96
C GLU A 159 -23.82 -4.50 30.52
N VAL A 160 -24.09 -4.58 29.20
CA VAL A 160 -25.45 -4.78 28.66
C VAL A 160 -26.09 -6.08 29.15
N GLY A 161 -25.30 -7.13 29.39
CA GLY A 161 -25.72 -8.37 30.05
C GLY A 161 -26.23 -8.17 31.47
N LEU A 162 -25.65 -7.23 32.23
CA LEU A 162 -25.97 -6.94 33.63
C LEU A 162 -27.10 -5.90 33.80
N MET A 163 -27.50 -5.21 32.75
CA MET A 163 -28.55 -4.18 32.81
C MET A 163 -29.95 -4.75 33.08
N LYS A 164 -30.62 -4.22 34.11
CA LYS A 164 -32.00 -4.58 34.49
C LYS A 164 -33.05 -4.24 33.43
N LYS A 165 -32.80 -3.21 32.62
CA LYS A 165 -33.61 -2.82 31.47
C LYS A 165 -32.68 -2.76 30.27
N LYS A 166 -33.03 -3.45 29.18
CA LYS A 166 -32.22 -3.40 27.95
C LYS A 166 -32.26 -1.99 27.33
N PRO A 167 -31.12 -1.50 26.80
CA PRO A 167 -31.04 -0.21 26.11
C PRO A 167 -31.78 -0.30 24.76
N LYS A 168 -31.75 0.79 23.97
CA LYS A 168 -32.17 0.71 22.57
C LYS A 168 -31.21 -0.25 21.84
N MET A 169 -31.75 -1.34 21.32
CA MET A 169 -30.94 -2.43 20.76
C MET A 169 -30.48 -2.15 19.32
N GLU A 170 -31.08 -1.21 18.59
CA GLU A 170 -30.82 -1.00 17.15
C GLU A 170 -29.33 -0.86 16.80
N ASN A 171 -28.59 0.08 17.41
CA ASN A 171 -27.16 0.24 17.16
C ASN A 171 -26.33 -0.98 17.62
N LEU A 172 -26.76 -1.66 18.68
CA LEU A 172 -26.09 -2.81 19.27
C LEU A 172 -26.26 -4.06 18.39
N ASP A 173 -27.48 -4.32 17.92
CA ASP A 173 -27.82 -5.39 16.99
C ASP A 173 -27.19 -5.16 15.62
N ASN A 174 -27.19 -3.92 15.12
CA ASN A 174 -26.47 -3.53 13.90
C ASN A 174 -24.96 -3.77 14.05
N PHE A 175 -24.35 -3.34 15.17
CA PHE A 175 -22.95 -3.65 15.44
C PHE A 175 -22.72 -5.17 15.46
N LYS A 176 -23.51 -5.93 16.23
CA LYS A 176 -23.38 -7.39 16.38
C LYS A 176 -23.43 -8.12 15.05
N ASN A 177 -24.49 -7.88 14.27
CA ASN A 177 -24.75 -8.59 13.03
C ASN A 177 -23.64 -8.32 12.03
N SER A 178 -23.35 -7.05 11.76
CA SER A 178 -22.35 -6.67 10.77
C SER A 178 -20.93 -7.03 11.23
N TRP A 179 -20.58 -6.86 12.52
CA TRP A 179 -19.27 -7.29 13.06
C TRP A 179 -19.04 -8.80 12.88
N ASN A 180 -20.04 -9.63 13.22
CA ASN A 180 -19.94 -11.08 13.05
C ASN A 180 -19.86 -11.49 11.57
N GLU A 181 -20.58 -10.79 10.69
CA GLU A 181 -20.51 -11.00 9.24
C GLU A 181 -19.12 -10.64 8.70
N ARG A 182 -18.57 -9.47 9.03
CA ARG A 182 -17.21 -9.05 8.64
C ARG A 182 -16.13 -10.01 9.17
N LEU A 183 -16.28 -10.53 10.39
CA LEU A 183 -15.38 -11.56 10.93
C LEU A 183 -15.46 -12.87 10.14
N ASN A 184 -16.65 -13.30 9.71
CA ASN A 184 -16.81 -14.50 8.89
C ASN A 184 -16.23 -14.29 7.48
N GLU A 185 -16.44 -13.14 6.85
CA GLU A 185 -15.83 -12.81 5.55
C GLU A 185 -14.30 -12.76 5.64
N PHE A 186 -13.75 -12.18 6.71
CA PHE A 186 -12.31 -12.14 6.95
C PHE A 186 -11.75 -13.55 7.20
N GLN A 187 -12.42 -14.38 8.01
CA GLN A 187 -12.08 -15.78 8.19
C GLN A 187 -12.04 -16.52 6.85
N GLN A 188 -13.08 -16.41 6.02
CA GLN A 188 -13.15 -17.07 4.71
C GLN A 188 -12.07 -16.57 3.74
N ALA A 189 -11.71 -15.28 3.79
CA ALA A 189 -10.59 -14.74 3.04
C ALA A 189 -9.24 -15.32 3.52
N CYS A 190 -9.11 -15.67 4.80
CA CYS A 190 -7.88 -16.27 5.33
C CYS A 190 -7.83 -17.79 5.16
N ASP A 191 -8.96 -18.49 5.18
CA ASP A 191 -9.03 -19.96 5.08
C ASP A 191 -8.56 -20.50 3.71
N PHE A 192 -8.53 -19.66 2.66
CA PHE A 192 -8.11 -20.06 1.31
C PHE A 192 -6.58 -20.03 1.12
N GLU A 193 -5.91 -18.94 1.52
CA GLU A 193 -4.46 -18.72 1.28
C GLU A 193 -3.61 -18.66 2.57
N TYR A 194 -4.21 -18.43 3.74
CA TYR A 194 -3.53 -18.07 4.99
C TYR A 194 -4.12 -18.79 6.21
N GLN A 195 -4.31 -20.11 6.11
CA GLN A 195 -5.12 -21.03 6.97
C GLN A 195 -4.96 -20.98 8.52
N ASN A 196 -4.17 -20.08 9.10
CA ASN A 196 -3.80 -20.04 10.52
C ASN A 196 -4.54 -18.97 11.36
N LEU A 197 -5.60 -18.34 10.84
CA LEU A 197 -6.25 -17.20 11.48
C LEU A 197 -7.61 -17.56 12.07
N ASP A 198 -7.64 -18.04 13.32
CA ASP A 198 -8.88 -18.04 14.09
C ASP A 198 -9.24 -16.60 14.50
N VAL A 199 -10.35 -16.12 13.94
CA VAL A 199 -11.06 -14.89 14.34
C VAL A 199 -12.50 -15.15 14.81
N LYS A 200 -12.98 -16.40 14.75
CA LYS A 200 -14.32 -16.80 15.24
C LYS A 200 -14.44 -16.58 16.75
N GLY A 201 -13.34 -16.72 17.49
CA GLY A 201 -13.25 -16.36 18.91
C GLY A 201 -13.52 -14.88 19.25
N PHE A 202 -13.67 -14.01 18.25
CA PHE A 202 -14.02 -12.58 18.40
C PHE A 202 -15.49 -12.28 18.07
N ALA A 203 -16.28 -13.29 17.70
CA ALA A 203 -17.71 -13.14 17.47
C ALA A 203 -18.47 -12.76 18.75
N VAL A 204 -19.61 -12.10 18.57
CA VAL A 204 -20.52 -11.64 19.62
C VAL A 204 -21.78 -12.53 19.62
N ASN A 205 -22.07 -13.15 20.76
CA ASN A 205 -23.22 -14.06 20.94
C ASN A 205 -24.51 -13.34 21.36
#